data_AF-A0A7X4XS58-F1
#
_entry.id   AF-A0A7X4XS58-F1
#
_cell.length_a   1.000
_cell.length_b   1.000
_cell.length_c   1.000
_cell.angle_alpha   90.00
_cell.angle_beta   90.00
_cell.angle_gamma   90.00
#
_symmetry.space_group_name_H-M   'P 1'
#
loop_
_entity.id
_entity.type
_entity.pdbx_description
1 polymer ?
#
loop_
_entity_poly.entity_id
_entity_poly.type
_entity_poly.pdbx_seq_one_letter_code
_entity_poly.pdbx_strand_id
1 'polypeptide(L)'
;MNHQQRSQLLNAFEHKTEVPMLILSLIYVLLALVPDLAQLDEQEHHFINQLIWLVWGVFATELGIKVLLSTHRWNYLIQHWQDVLIVAMPFLRPLRFLRILFILPKTWRQTKAVLRQKTFSFIGLTSLLTVILSSAFVYLVERGSSSPIESYGDALWWAMTTITTVGYGDMYPVTSFGRGVAVFLMLTGITLFGLLTASVASFFVDDNQQSRQHEKQPDSSSIPRRTFHLARFQYQLKEKQRRRHKRK
;
A
#
# COMPACT_ATOMS: atom_id res chain seq x y z
N MET A 1 31.38 -22.32 1.74
CA MET A 1 30.11 -21.85 1.16
C MET A 1 30.35 -20.45 0.63
N ASN A 2 30.25 -20.22 -0.69
CA ASN A 2 30.64 -18.95 -1.31
C ASN A 2 29.71 -17.80 -0.89
N HIS A 3 30.25 -16.57 -0.79
CA HIS A 3 29.49 -15.37 -0.43
C HIS A 3 28.25 -15.17 -1.33
N GLN A 4 28.38 -15.45 -2.64
CA GLN A 4 27.27 -15.37 -3.61
C GLN A 4 26.21 -16.46 -3.39
N GLN A 5 26.60 -17.67 -2.98
CA GLN A 5 25.66 -18.75 -2.67
C GLN A 5 24.87 -18.47 -1.39
N ARG A 6 25.51 -17.87 -0.37
CA ARG A 6 24.82 -17.44 0.87
C ARG A 6 23.79 -16.35 0.62
N SER A 7 24.12 -15.33 -0.20
CA SER A 7 23.16 -14.27 -0.55
C SER A 7 22.01 -14.76 -1.42
N GLN A 8 22.27 -15.70 -2.34
CA GLN A 8 21.22 -16.30 -3.17
C GLN A 8 20.26 -17.17 -2.35
N LEU A 9 20.79 -17.98 -1.42
CA LEU A 9 19.98 -18.77 -0.49
C LEU A 9 19.17 -17.89 0.47
N LEU A 10 19.75 -16.80 0.97
CA LEU A 10 19.05 -15.84 1.82
C LEU A 10 17.89 -15.16 1.07
N ASN A 11 18.10 -14.67 -0.15
CA ASN A 11 17.04 -14.05 -0.94
C ASN A 11 15.92 -15.06 -1.32
N ALA A 12 16.28 -16.28 -1.69
CA ALA A 12 15.31 -17.33 -1.99
C ALA A 12 14.50 -17.74 -0.74
N PHE A 13 15.16 -17.80 0.42
CA PHE A 13 14.51 -18.11 1.69
C PHE A 13 13.64 -16.95 2.18
N GLU A 14 14.09 -15.70 2.05
CA GLU A 14 13.32 -14.50 2.39
C GLU A 14 12.03 -14.43 1.60
N HIS A 15 12.09 -14.59 0.27
CA HIS A 15 10.90 -14.51 -0.56
C HIS A 15 9.90 -15.64 -0.27
N LYS A 16 10.40 -16.84 0.05
CA LYS A 16 9.55 -18.01 0.36
C LYS A 16 8.95 -17.95 1.75
N THR A 17 9.61 -17.27 2.71
CA THR A 17 9.12 -17.11 4.09
C THR A 17 8.25 -15.87 4.29
N GLU A 18 8.34 -14.87 3.41
CA GLU A 18 7.60 -13.61 3.52
C GLU A 18 6.08 -13.80 3.55
N VAL A 19 5.51 -14.55 2.61
CA VAL A 19 4.05 -14.78 2.54
C VAL A 19 3.52 -15.66 3.69
N PRO A 20 4.14 -16.82 4.01
CA PRO A 20 3.74 -17.61 5.18
C PRO A 20 3.81 -16.81 6.48
N MET A 21 4.84 -16.00 6.67
CA MET A 21 5.00 -15.16 7.85
C MET A 21 3.95 -14.07 7.97
N LEU A 22 3.54 -13.46 6.85
CA LEU A 22 2.46 -12.49 6.82
C LEU A 22 1.13 -13.15 7.22
N ILE A 23 0.83 -14.33 6.68
CA ILE A 23 -0.36 -15.11 7.05
C ILE A 23 -0.31 -15.50 8.53
N LEU A 24 0.84 -15.98 9.01
CA LEU A 24 1.03 -16.35 10.41
C LEU A 24 0.90 -15.14 11.33
N SER A 25 1.36 -13.95 10.88
CA SER A 25 1.17 -12.71 11.62
C SER A 25 -0.29 -12.31 11.67
N LEU A 26 -1.06 -12.49 10.58
CA LEU A 26 -2.50 -12.22 10.52
C LEU A 26 -3.28 -13.17 11.46
N ILE A 27 -2.92 -14.46 11.44
CA ILE A 27 -3.49 -15.47 12.34
C ILE A 27 -3.18 -15.13 13.80
N TYR A 28 -1.95 -14.70 14.10
CA TYR A 28 -1.56 -14.27 15.44
C TYR A 28 -2.43 -13.12 15.96
N VAL A 29 -2.76 -12.13 15.10
CA VAL A 29 -3.66 -11.02 15.44
C VAL A 29 -5.03 -11.54 15.86
N LEU A 30 -5.58 -12.40 15.01
CA LEU A 30 -6.91 -12.95 15.20
C LEU A 30 -6.93 -13.77 16.49
N LEU A 31 -5.94 -14.64 16.69
CA LEU A 31 -5.80 -15.45 17.91
C LEU A 31 -5.65 -14.59 19.17
N ALA A 32 -4.92 -13.47 19.10
CA ALA A 32 -4.74 -12.56 20.23
C ALA A 32 -6.01 -11.80 20.59
N LEU A 33 -6.95 -11.62 19.65
CA LEU A 33 -8.24 -10.96 19.87
C LEU A 33 -9.33 -11.91 20.39
N VAL A 34 -9.23 -13.21 20.12
CA VAL A 34 -10.26 -14.21 20.49
C VAL A 34 -10.58 -14.24 22.00
N PRO A 35 -9.61 -14.25 22.93
CA PRO A 35 -9.89 -14.32 24.37
C PRO A 35 -10.77 -13.16 24.85
N ASP A 36 -10.56 -11.98 24.27
CA ASP A 36 -11.25 -10.75 24.64
C ASP A 36 -12.61 -10.58 23.96
N LEU A 37 -12.75 -11.00 22.70
CA LEU A 37 -14.01 -10.92 21.96
C LEU A 37 -15.05 -11.96 22.41
N ALA A 38 -14.59 -13.13 22.85
CA ALA A 38 -15.47 -14.23 23.20
C ALA A 38 -15.66 -14.42 24.72
N GLN A 39 -15.12 -13.53 25.56
CA GLN A 39 -15.18 -13.62 27.04
C GLN A 39 -14.91 -15.05 27.54
N LEU A 40 -13.83 -15.64 27.02
CA LEU A 40 -13.53 -17.05 27.25
C LEU A 40 -13.17 -17.31 28.71
N ASP A 41 -13.38 -18.54 29.16
CA ASP A 41 -13.10 -18.96 30.53
C ASP A 41 -11.59 -19.05 30.79
N GLU A 42 -11.15 -19.03 32.05
CA GLU A 42 -9.72 -18.97 32.44
C GLU A 42 -8.86 -20.09 31.81
N GLN A 43 -9.46 -21.26 31.55
CA GLN A 43 -8.79 -22.39 30.91
C GLN A 43 -8.52 -22.18 29.41
N GLU A 44 -9.46 -21.55 28.72
CA GLU A 44 -9.37 -21.27 27.28
C GLU A 44 -8.37 -20.15 27.01
N HIS A 45 -8.27 -19.16 27.91
CA HIS A 45 -7.25 -18.12 27.88
C HIS A 45 -5.84 -18.71 27.98
N HIS A 46 -5.63 -19.66 28.88
CA HIS A 46 -4.33 -20.31 29.05
C HIS A 46 -3.93 -21.12 27.80
N PHE A 47 -4.88 -21.84 27.19
CA PHE A 47 -4.63 -22.60 25.95
C PHE A 47 -4.26 -21.69 24.78
N ILE A 48 -4.99 -20.57 24.59
CA ILE A 48 -4.68 -19.59 23.54
C ILE A 48 -3.31 -18.95 23.79
N ASN A 49 -2.96 -18.63 25.03
CA ASN A 49 -1.65 -18.09 25.36
C ASN A 49 -0.50 -19.06 25.03
N GLN A 50 -0.69 -20.37 25.23
CA GLN A 50 0.31 -21.37 24.81
C GLN A 50 0.47 -21.42 23.30
N LEU A 51 -0.62 -21.33 22.54
CA LEU A 51 -0.58 -21.22 21.07
C LEU A 51 0.18 -19.96 20.61
N ILE A 52 -0.04 -18.83 21.28
CA ILE A 52 0.67 -17.56 21.04
C ILE A 52 2.18 -17.73 21.28
N TRP A 53 2.60 -18.43 22.32
CA TRP A 53 4.00 -18.75 22.59
C TRP A 53 4.62 -19.70 21.56
N LEU A 54 3.86 -20.70 21.08
CA LEU A 54 4.28 -21.58 20.00
C LEU A 54 4.54 -20.81 18.70
N VAL A 55 3.60 -19.94 18.33
CA VAL A 55 3.73 -19.06 17.17
C VAL A 55 4.95 -18.14 17.33
N TRP A 56 5.19 -17.59 18.52
CA TRP A 56 6.40 -16.80 18.81
C TRP A 56 7.69 -17.60 18.60
N GLY A 57 7.73 -18.87 19.01
CA GLY A 57 8.88 -19.75 18.77
C GLY A 57 9.20 -19.93 17.27
N VAL A 58 8.17 -20.10 16.43
CA VAL A 58 8.33 -20.16 14.96
C VAL A 58 8.97 -18.88 14.41
N PHE A 59 8.56 -17.73 14.93
CA PHE A 59 9.14 -16.44 14.52
C PHE A 59 10.59 -16.24 15.01
N ALA A 60 10.89 -16.62 16.25
CA ALA A 60 12.23 -16.53 16.80
C ALA A 60 13.21 -17.45 16.07
N THR A 61 12.78 -18.69 15.77
CA THR A 61 13.57 -19.65 15.00
C THR A 61 13.84 -19.17 13.59
N GLU A 62 12.86 -18.57 12.91
CA GLU A 62 13.08 -17.98 11.59
C GLU A 62 14.10 -16.84 11.62
N LEU A 63 14.00 -15.92 12.59
CA LEU A 63 14.98 -14.85 12.75
C LEU A 63 16.37 -15.43 13.00
N GLY A 64 16.48 -16.46 13.84
CA GLY A 64 17.72 -17.19 14.10
C GLY A 64 18.30 -17.81 12.83
N ILE A 65 17.49 -18.48 12.02
CA ILE A 65 17.89 -19.07 10.73
C ILE A 65 18.40 -17.97 9.78
N LYS A 66 17.68 -16.85 9.65
CA LYS A 66 18.07 -15.73 8.78
C LYS A 66 19.38 -15.07 9.24
N VAL A 67 19.57 -14.89 10.54
CA VAL A 67 20.82 -14.38 11.11
C VAL A 67 21.97 -15.36 10.91
N LEU A 68 21.75 -16.67 11.03
CA LEU A 68 22.78 -17.70 10.83
C LEU A 68 23.18 -17.86 9.35
N LEU A 69 22.23 -17.73 8.42
CA LEU A 69 22.49 -17.75 6.98
C LEU A 69 23.10 -16.45 6.46
N SER A 70 22.89 -15.33 7.15
CA SER A 70 23.44 -14.02 6.76
C SER A 70 24.95 -13.94 6.99
N THR A 71 25.66 -13.55 5.94
CA THR A 71 27.13 -13.47 5.93
C THR A 71 27.68 -12.34 6.83
N HIS A 72 26.88 -11.29 7.09
CA HIS A 72 27.20 -10.20 8.01
C HIS A 72 26.07 -10.05 9.03
N ARG A 73 26.11 -10.91 10.06
CA ARG A 73 25.07 -11.03 11.11
C ARG A 73 24.68 -9.67 11.71
N TRP A 74 25.65 -8.85 12.07
CA TRP A 74 25.43 -7.53 12.66
C TRP A 74 24.76 -6.53 11.71
N ASN A 75 25.18 -6.49 10.44
CA ASN A 75 24.58 -5.59 9.46
C ASN A 75 23.13 -6.02 9.16
N TYR A 76 22.87 -7.33 9.15
CA TYR A 76 21.52 -7.86 9.00
C TYR A 76 20.63 -7.53 10.20
N LEU A 77 21.12 -7.66 11.43
CA LEU A 77 20.38 -7.25 12.63
C LEU A 77 20.04 -5.75 12.62
N ILE A 78 20.97 -4.89 12.20
CA ILE A 78 20.73 -3.44 12.12
C ILE A 78 19.75 -3.10 10.99
N GLN A 79 19.82 -3.82 9.86
CA GLN A 79 18.92 -3.63 8.73
C GLN A 79 17.51 -4.16 8.99
N HIS A 80 17.38 -5.18 9.85
CA HIS A 80 16.13 -5.80 10.30
C HIS A 80 15.85 -5.52 11.78
N TRP A 81 16.22 -4.32 12.26
CA TRP A 81 16.14 -3.95 13.68
C TRP A 81 14.73 -4.09 14.28
N GLN A 82 13.69 -4.01 13.46
CA GLN A 82 12.30 -4.22 13.85
C GLN A 82 12.03 -5.69 14.25
N ASP A 83 12.49 -6.64 13.44
CA ASP A 83 12.35 -8.08 13.74
C ASP A 83 13.15 -8.46 14.99
N VAL A 84 14.33 -7.83 15.14
CA VAL A 84 15.18 -8.00 16.33
C VAL A 84 14.48 -7.46 17.59
N LEU A 85 13.95 -6.24 17.56
CA LEU A 85 13.22 -5.68 18.71
C LEU A 85 12.00 -6.51 19.10
N ILE A 86 11.26 -7.02 18.12
CA ILE A 86 10.07 -7.86 18.33
C ILE A 86 10.41 -9.20 18.98
N VAL A 87 11.52 -9.83 18.59
CA VAL A 87 11.97 -11.10 19.18
C VAL A 87 12.64 -10.88 20.53
N ALA A 88 13.43 -9.81 20.68
CA ALA A 88 14.16 -9.49 21.91
C ALA A 88 13.24 -9.00 23.04
N MET A 89 12.15 -8.30 22.72
CA MET A 89 11.21 -7.80 23.72
C MET A 89 9.81 -8.38 23.51
N PRO A 90 9.42 -9.40 24.29
CA PRO A 90 8.09 -10.03 24.22
C PRO A 90 6.94 -9.04 24.46
N PHE A 91 7.18 -7.98 25.23
CA PHE A 91 6.21 -6.91 25.45
C PHE A 91 5.93 -6.06 24.19
N LEU A 92 6.86 -6.03 23.22
CA LEU A 92 6.70 -5.34 21.94
C LEU A 92 5.99 -6.19 20.88
N ARG A 93 5.44 -7.36 21.23
CA ARG A 93 4.63 -8.22 20.34
C ARG A 93 3.54 -7.45 19.56
N PRO A 94 2.77 -6.51 20.15
CA PRO A 94 1.81 -5.72 19.38
C PRO A 94 2.47 -4.75 18.38
N LEU A 95 3.77 -4.45 18.44
CA LEU A 95 4.41 -3.64 17.38
C LEU A 95 4.55 -4.39 16.05
N ARG A 96 4.29 -5.70 16.01
CA ARG A 96 4.38 -6.50 14.78
C ARG A 96 3.50 -5.96 13.64
N PHE A 97 2.37 -5.33 13.96
CA PHE A 97 1.48 -4.71 12.98
C PHE A 97 2.13 -3.54 12.23
N LEU A 98 3.07 -2.82 12.86
CA LEU A 98 3.82 -1.74 12.23
C LEU A 98 4.65 -2.25 11.05
N ARG A 99 5.03 -3.54 11.03
CA ARG A 99 5.81 -4.14 9.94
C ARG A 99 5.10 -4.03 8.59
N ILE A 100 3.77 -4.21 8.55
CA ILE A 100 2.98 -4.04 7.32
C ILE A 100 3.16 -2.62 6.77
N LEU A 101 3.15 -1.61 7.64
CA LEU A 101 3.26 -0.20 7.28
C LEU A 101 4.64 0.17 6.70
N PHE A 102 5.71 -0.54 7.11
CA PHE A 102 7.06 -0.34 6.57
C PHE A 102 7.38 -1.20 5.33
N ILE A 103 6.66 -2.32 5.11
CA ILE A 103 6.76 -3.12 3.88
C ILE A 103 6.03 -2.42 2.71
N LEU A 104 4.91 -1.74 2.99
CA LEU A 104 4.12 -0.97 2.02
C LEU A 104 4.96 -0.05 1.10
N PRO A 105 5.84 0.83 1.62
CA PRO A 105 6.66 1.70 0.77
C PRO A 105 7.77 0.96 0.01
N LYS A 106 8.18 -0.23 0.46
CA LYS A 106 9.18 -1.06 -0.24
C LYS A 106 8.58 -1.70 -1.50
N THR A 107 7.30 -2.05 -1.45
CA THR A 107 6.50 -2.51 -2.59
C THR A 107 6.10 -1.37 -3.54
N TRP A 108 6.01 -0.12 -3.05
CA TRP A 108 5.70 1.07 -3.85
C TRP A 108 6.72 1.39 -4.96
N ARG A 109 7.95 0.86 -4.90
CA ARG A 109 8.96 1.10 -5.95
C ARG A 109 8.66 0.40 -7.28
N GLN A 110 7.68 -0.49 -7.36
CA GLN A 110 7.32 -1.20 -8.59
C GLN A 110 6.00 -0.74 -9.25
N THR A 111 5.27 0.20 -8.64
CA THR A 111 3.86 0.41 -9.00
C THR A 111 3.58 1.74 -9.68
N LYS A 112 4.48 2.23 -10.55
CA LYS A 112 4.13 3.32 -11.48
C LYS A 112 3.13 2.89 -12.57
N ALA A 113 2.95 1.57 -12.78
CA ALA A 113 2.17 1.02 -13.90
C ALA A 113 0.73 0.57 -13.56
N VAL A 114 0.36 0.38 -12.29
CA VAL A 114 -0.98 -0.19 -11.90
C VAL A 114 -2.00 0.91 -11.55
N LEU A 115 -1.59 2.18 -11.63
CA LEU A 115 -2.30 3.36 -11.12
C LEU A 115 -3.61 3.74 -11.85
N ARG A 116 -3.97 3.12 -12.98
CA ARG A 116 -5.08 3.64 -13.81
C ARG A 116 -6.42 2.92 -13.66
N GLN A 117 -6.47 1.73 -13.04
CA GLN A 117 -7.74 0.96 -12.96
C GLN A 117 -7.98 0.18 -11.65
N LYS A 118 -6.93 -0.16 -10.88
CA LYS A 118 -7.06 -0.88 -9.59
C LYS A 118 -6.85 0.01 -8.36
N THR A 119 -6.61 1.30 -8.56
CA THR A 119 -6.27 2.28 -7.51
C THR A 119 -7.36 2.43 -6.46
N PHE A 120 -8.63 2.49 -6.86
CA PHE A 120 -9.74 2.66 -5.92
C PHE A 120 -9.88 1.47 -4.97
N SER A 121 -9.85 0.23 -5.49
CA SER A 121 -9.92 -0.97 -4.66
C SER A 121 -8.70 -1.15 -3.76
N PHE A 122 -7.49 -0.79 -4.25
CA PHE A 122 -6.28 -0.87 -3.44
C PHE A 122 -6.26 0.17 -2.32
N ILE A 123 -6.65 1.42 -2.59
CA ILE A 123 -6.76 2.49 -1.59
C ILE A 123 -7.82 2.13 -0.54
N GLY A 124 -8.99 1.63 -0.95
CA GLY A 124 -10.05 1.21 -0.03
C GLY A 124 -9.65 0.02 0.85
N LEU A 125 -8.97 -0.97 0.29
CA LEU A 125 -8.48 -2.12 1.07
C LEU A 125 -7.38 -1.70 2.07
N THR A 126 -6.45 -0.85 1.64
CA THR A 126 -5.35 -0.38 2.50
C THR A 126 -5.84 0.53 3.62
N SER A 127 -6.80 1.42 3.35
CA SER A 127 -7.41 2.25 4.39
C SER A 127 -8.17 1.40 5.41
N LEU A 128 -8.97 0.43 4.94
CA LEU A 128 -9.71 -0.49 5.81
C LEU A 128 -8.79 -1.30 6.72
N LEU A 129 -7.72 -1.88 6.17
CA LEU A 129 -6.73 -2.60 6.95
C LEU A 129 -6.04 -1.69 7.97
N THR A 130 -5.68 -0.47 7.59
CA THR A 130 -5.02 0.48 8.50
C THR A 130 -5.94 0.88 9.65
N VAL A 131 -7.24 1.08 9.41
CA VAL A 131 -8.22 1.37 10.46
C VAL A 131 -8.33 0.20 11.42
N ILE A 132 -8.57 -1.02 10.93
CA ILE A 132 -8.73 -2.21 11.77
C ILE A 132 -7.48 -2.43 12.65
N LEU A 133 -6.29 -2.33 12.04
CA LEU A 133 -5.03 -2.55 12.75
C LEU A 133 -4.74 -1.46 13.78
N SER A 134 -4.97 -0.19 13.44
CA SER A 134 -4.73 0.93 14.36
C SER A 134 -5.69 0.90 15.54
N SER A 135 -6.96 0.52 15.29
CA SER A 135 -7.98 0.34 16.33
C SER A 135 -7.60 -0.77 17.29
N ALA A 136 -7.16 -1.93 16.78
CA ALA A 136 -6.74 -3.05 17.61
C ALA A 136 -5.53 -2.69 18.46
N PHE A 137 -4.54 -2.01 17.88
CA PHE A 137 -3.35 -1.60 18.62
C PHE A 137 -3.69 -0.59 19.72
N VAL A 138 -4.42 0.47 19.40
CA VAL A 138 -4.77 1.51 20.37
C VAL A 138 -5.64 0.93 21.48
N TYR A 139 -6.60 0.08 21.15
CA TYR A 139 -7.36 -0.64 22.17
C TYR A 139 -6.46 -1.44 23.12
N LEU A 140 -5.53 -2.26 22.58
CA LEU A 140 -4.65 -3.10 23.40
C LEU A 140 -3.72 -2.30 24.32
N VAL A 141 -3.25 -1.13 23.86
CA VAL A 141 -2.30 -0.31 24.60
C VAL A 141 -3.01 0.62 25.59
N GLU A 142 -4.20 1.12 25.25
CA GLU A 142 -4.97 2.02 26.09
C GLU A 142 -5.80 1.26 27.14
N ARG A 143 -5.98 -0.06 27.00
CA ARG A 143 -6.67 -0.90 27.97
C ARG A 143 -5.99 -0.83 29.34
N GLY A 144 -6.74 -0.43 30.36
CA GLY A 144 -6.22 -0.26 31.73
C GLY A 144 -5.47 1.07 31.96
N SER A 145 -5.50 1.99 31.00
CA SER A 145 -5.03 3.38 31.18
C SER A 145 -6.22 4.32 31.47
N SER A 146 -5.94 5.61 31.72
CA SER A 146 -6.96 6.64 31.92
C SER A 146 -7.58 7.16 30.61
N SER A 147 -7.61 6.32 29.58
CA SER A 147 -8.11 6.65 28.24
C SER A 147 -9.64 6.52 28.19
N PRO A 148 -10.35 7.37 27.43
CA PRO A 148 -11.78 7.18 27.17
C PRO A 148 -12.06 5.97 26.25
N ILE A 149 -11.03 5.33 25.69
CA ILE A 149 -11.16 4.15 24.81
C ILE A 149 -11.27 2.88 25.66
N GLU A 150 -12.50 2.47 25.99
CA GLU A 150 -12.77 1.31 26.85
C GLU A 150 -13.10 0.02 26.08
N SER A 151 -13.65 0.14 24.87
CA SER A 151 -13.97 -0.99 24.01
C SER A 151 -13.27 -0.92 22.65
N TYR A 152 -13.22 -2.07 21.97
CA TYR A 152 -12.75 -2.10 20.58
C TYR A 152 -13.64 -1.28 19.63
N GLY A 153 -14.94 -1.15 19.93
CA GLY A 153 -15.86 -0.29 19.20
C GLY A 153 -15.46 1.19 19.28
N ASP A 154 -15.05 1.65 20.47
CA ASP A 154 -14.57 3.02 20.68
C ASP A 154 -13.26 3.29 19.93
N ALA A 155 -12.37 2.28 19.92
CA ALA A 155 -11.13 2.36 19.16
C ALA A 155 -11.37 2.41 17.64
N LEU A 156 -12.35 1.65 17.13
CA LEU A 156 -12.78 1.71 15.73
C LEU A 156 -13.36 3.07 15.37
N TRP A 157 -14.24 3.61 16.23
CA TRP A 157 -14.80 4.95 16.08
C TRP A 157 -13.71 6.02 16.04
N TRP A 158 -12.78 5.97 16.99
CA TRP A 158 -11.61 6.84 17.04
C TRP A 158 -10.77 6.74 15.76
N ALA A 159 -10.47 5.53 15.30
CA ALA A 159 -9.64 5.35 14.11
C ALA A 159 -10.33 5.87 12.85
N MET A 160 -11.64 5.66 12.72
CA MET A 160 -12.45 6.17 11.61
C MET A 160 -12.49 7.71 11.60
N THR A 161 -12.75 8.33 12.74
CA THR A 161 -12.79 9.80 12.85
C THR A 161 -11.40 10.43 12.66
N THR A 162 -10.33 9.74 13.06
CA THR A 162 -8.95 10.20 12.89
C THR A 162 -8.47 10.08 11.45
N ILE A 163 -8.66 8.94 10.78
CA ILE A 163 -8.22 8.74 9.38
C ILE A 163 -8.99 9.63 8.40
N THR A 164 -10.25 9.92 8.70
CA THR A 164 -11.09 10.84 7.93
C THR A 164 -10.85 12.31 8.29
N THR A 165 -9.94 12.60 9.23
CA THR A 165 -9.59 13.94 9.70
C THR A 165 -10.75 14.71 10.37
N VAL A 166 -11.80 14.03 10.82
CA VAL A 166 -12.92 14.63 11.56
C VAL A 166 -12.52 14.96 12.99
N GLY A 167 -12.00 13.96 13.72
CA GLY A 167 -11.45 14.12 15.07
C GLY A 167 -12.34 14.86 16.07
N TYR A 168 -13.48 14.28 16.47
CA TYR A 168 -14.39 14.90 17.45
C TYR A 168 -13.73 15.17 18.81
N GLY A 169 -12.70 14.41 19.17
CA GLY A 169 -11.95 14.57 20.43
C GLY A 169 -12.64 13.93 21.65
N ASP A 170 -13.72 13.20 21.43
CA ASP A 170 -14.43 12.36 22.39
C ASP A 170 -13.58 11.14 22.81
N MET A 171 -12.92 10.53 21.84
CA MET A 171 -12.02 9.39 22.03
C MET A 171 -10.60 9.77 21.61
N TYR A 172 -9.59 9.45 22.43
CA TYR A 172 -8.19 9.69 22.09
C TYR A 172 -7.22 8.85 22.94
N PRO A 173 -6.10 8.39 22.36
CA PRO A 173 -5.07 7.70 23.12
C PRO A 173 -4.31 8.65 24.06
N VAL A 174 -4.09 8.21 25.30
CA VAL A 174 -3.32 8.94 26.30
C VAL A 174 -1.91 8.39 26.46
N THR A 175 -1.67 7.12 26.10
CA THR A 175 -0.34 6.51 26.22
C THR A 175 0.63 7.01 25.14
N SER A 176 1.92 7.00 25.44
CA SER A 176 2.97 7.38 24.48
C SER A 176 2.95 6.51 23.21
N PHE A 177 2.67 5.23 23.34
CA PHE A 177 2.59 4.29 22.21
C PHE A 177 1.30 4.49 21.40
N GLY A 178 0.15 4.67 22.05
CA GLY A 178 -1.11 4.98 21.38
C GLY A 178 -1.04 6.29 20.60
N ARG A 179 -0.40 7.33 21.18
CA ARG A 179 -0.12 8.60 20.48
C ARG A 179 0.80 8.43 19.27
N GLY A 180 1.80 7.55 19.35
CA GLY A 180 2.64 7.21 18.20
C GLY A 180 1.83 6.65 17.03
N VAL A 181 0.88 5.75 17.32
CA VAL A 181 -0.04 5.20 16.31
C VAL A 181 -1.03 6.25 15.81
N ALA A 182 -1.51 7.15 16.67
CA ALA A 182 -2.34 8.27 16.26
C ALA A 182 -1.65 9.14 15.20
N VAL A 183 -0.38 9.52 15.42
CA VAL A 183 0.40 10.31 14.46
C VAL A 183 0.53 9.57 13.12
N PHE A 184 0.81 8.27 13.17
CA PHE A 184 0.90 7.46 11.95
C PHE A 184 -0.44 7.43 11.19
N LEU A 185 -1.55 7.25 11.89
CA LEU A 185 -2.88 7.20 11.31
C LEU A 185 -3.28 8.54 10.68
N MET A 186 -2.94 9.66 11.32
CA MET A 186 -3.16 11.01 10.79
C MET A 186 -2.40 11.23 9.47
N LEU A 187 -1.11 10.89 9.42
CA LEU A 187 -0.30 10.98 8.19
C LEU A 187 -0.87 10.13 7.06
N THR A 188 -1.35 8.93 7.39
CA THR A 188 -2.01 8.03 6.43
C THR A 188 -3.30 8.66 5.90
N GLY A 189 -4.13 9.24 6.76
CA GLY A 189 -5.36 9.95 6.37
C GLY A 189 -5.09 11.08 5.37
N ILE A 190 -4.11 11.94 5.66
CA ILE A 190 -3.69 13.04 4.77
C ILE A 190 -3.23 12.49 3.41
N THR A 191 -2.43 11.41 3.41
CA THR A 191 -1.94 10.78 2.18
C THR A 191 -3.08 10.21 1.34
N LEU A 192 -4.04 9.56 1.97
CA LEU A 192 -5.23 9.01 1.30
C LEU A 192 -6.08 10.11 0.67
N PHE A 193 -6.33 11.21 1.38
CA PHE A 193 -7.01 12.37 0.82
C PHE A 193 -6.27 12.94 -0.40
N GLY A 194 -4.95 13.10 -0.31
CA GLY A 194 -4.14 13.57 -1.44
C GLY A 194 -4.23 12.65 -2.67
N LEU A 195 -4.22 11.33 -2.46
CA LEU A 195 -4.39 10.35 -3.53
C LEU A 195 -5.80 10.38 -4.14
N LEU A 196 -6.85 10.57 -3.33
CA LEU A 196 -8.21 10.72 -3.82
C LEU A 196 -8.36 11.99 -4.66
N THR A 197 -7.83 13.13 -4.19
CA THR A 197 -7.83 14.39 -4.95
C THR A 197 -7.07 14.26 -6.26
N ALA A 198 -5.88 13.64 -6.25
CA ALA A 198 -5.10 13.40 -7.46
C ALA A 198 -5.82 12.47 -8.45
N SER A 199 -6.50 11.45 -7.94
CA SER A 199 -7.30 10.52 -8.75
C SER A 199 -8.44 11.26 -9.45
N VAL A 200 -9.21 12.06 -8.70
CA VAL A 200 -10.30 12.89 -9.28
C VAL A 200 -9.74 13.86 -10.33
N ALA A 201 -8.64 14.56 -10.05
CA ALA A 201 -8.01 15.45 -11.01
C ALA A 201 -7.60 14.72 -12.31
N SER A 202 -7.08 13.49 -12.19
CA SER A 202 -6.69 12.69 -13.35
C SER A 202 -7.86 12.32 -14.26
N PHE A 203 -9.06 12.09 -13.71
CA PHE A 203 -10.27 11.85 -14.50
C PHE A 203 -10.63 13.05 -15.39
N PHE A 204 -10.51 14.27 -14.87
CA PHE A 204 -10.80 15.50 -15.64
C PHE A 204 -9.71 15.83 -16.69
N VAL A 205 -8.46 15.44 -16.43
CA VAL A 205 -7.35 15.64 -17.39
C VAL A 205 -7.44 14.64 -18.54
N ASP A 206 -7.77 13.38 -18.28
CA ASP A 206 -7.90 12.33 -19.31
C ASP A 206 -9.02 12.66 -20.31
N ASP A 207 -10.15 13.21 -19.85
CA ASP A 207 -11.28 13.59 -20.70
C ASP A 207 -10.90 14.72 -21.67
N ASN A 208 -10.18 15.74 -21.17
CA ASN A 208 -9.67 16.84 -21.99
C ASN A 208 -8.61 16.41 -23.02
N GLN A 209 -7.82 15.37 -22.75
CA GLN A 209 -6.85 14.85 -23.71
C GLN A 209 -7.52 14.05 -24.83
N GLN A 210 -8.57 13.29 -24.54
CA GLN A 210 -9.35 12.57 -25.56
C GLN A 210 -10.07 13.55 -26.50
N SER A 211 -10.68 14.62 -25.97
CA SER A 211 -11.32 15.64 -26.81
C SER A 211 -10.31 16.36 -27.72
N ARG A 212 -9.11 16.68 -27.21
CA ARG A 212 -8.04 17.32 -28.01
C ARG A 212 -7.40 16.40 -29.05
N GLN A 213 -7.38 15.09 -28.82
CA GLN A 213 -6.91 14.12 -29.82
C GLN A 213 -7.92 13.95 -30.96
N HIS A 214 -9.22 13.96 -30.64
CA HIS A 214 -10.28 13.95 -31.67
C HIS A 214 -10.31 15.24 -32.50
N GLU A 215 -9.96 16.39 -31.93
CA GLU A 215 -9.89 17.67 -32.66
C GLU A 215 -8.61 17.83 -33.51
N LYS A 216 -7.50 17.17 -33.12
CA LYS A 216 -6.22 17.21 -33.85
C LYS A 216 -6.08 16.16 -34.94
N GLN A 217 -7.00 15.19 -35.04
CA GLN A 217 -7.01 14.29 -36.19
C GLN A 217 -7.69 15.03 -37.34
N PRO A 218 -6.96 15.48 -38.37
CA PRO A 218 -7.58 16.17 -39.49
C PRO A 218 -8.58 15.19 -40.09
N ASP A 219 -9.85 15.57 -40.08
CA ASP A 219 -10.91 14.84 -40.75
C ASP A 219 -10.45 14.63 -42.20
N SER A 220 -10.03 13.40 -42.52
CA SER A 220 -9.50 13.03 -43.83
C SER A 220 -10.55 13.19 -44.93
N SER A 221 -11.82 13.43 -44.57
CA SER A 221 -12.89 13.78 -45.50
C SER A 221 -12.99 15.29 -45.81
N SER A 222 -12.25 16.12 -45.06
CA SER A 222 -12.26 17.59 -45.18
C SER A 222 -11.07 18.17 -45.95
N ILE A 223 -10.40 17.40 -46.83
CA ILE A 223 -9.52 18.00 -47.85
C ILE A 223 -10.39 18.99 -48.62
N PRO A 224 -10.12 20.32 -48.58
CA PRO A 224 -10.99 21.28 -49.22
C PRO A 224 -11.06 20.93 -50.71
N ARG A 225 -12.26 20.59 -51.23
CA ARG A 225 -12.46 20.27 -52.66
C ARG A 225 -11.87 21.34 -53.60
N ARG A 226 -11.65 22.56 -53.09
CA ARG A 226 -10.99 23.67 -53.79
C ARG A 226 -9.54 23.34 -54.19
N THR A 227 -8.78 22.59 -53.39
CA THR A 227 -7.37 22.26 -53.69
C THR A 227 -7.25 21.28 -54.85
N PHE A 228 -8.18 20.33 -54.96
CA PHE A 228 -8.23 19.38 -56.08
C PHE A 228 -8.55 20.06 -57.41
N HIS A 229 -9.44 21.06 -57.41
CA HIS A 229 -9.78 21.80 -58.62
C HIS A 229 -8.57 22.60 -59.17
N LEU A 230 -7.81 23.25 -58.30
CA LEU A 230 -6.63 24.02 -58.71
C LEU A 230 -5.53 23.13 -59.30
N ALA A 231 -5.29 21.96 -58.69
CA ALA A 231 -4.34 20.97 -59.22
C ALA A 231 -4.75 20.49 -60.63
N ARG A 232 -6.04 20.24 -60.85
CA ARG A 232 -6.57 19.82 -62.16
C ARG A 232 -6.47 20.93 -63.21
N PHE A 233 -6.73 22.18 -62.83
CA PHE A 233 -6.59 23.33 -63.73
C PHE A 233 -5.15 23.58 -64.15
N GLN A 234 -4.21 23.52 -63.20
CA GLN A 234 -2.79 23.66 -63.54
C GLN A 234 -2.29 22.54 -64.46
N TYR A 235 -2.74 21.30 -64.24
CA TYR A 235 -2.40 20.19 -65.12
C TYR A 235 -2.90 20.40 -66.55
N GLN A 236 -4.16 20.85 -66.71
CA GLN A 236 -4.74 21.12 -68.04
C GLN A 236 -4.05 22.29 -68.77
N LEU A 237 -3.63 23.33 -68.04
CA LEU A 237 -2.86 24.43 -68.63
C LEU A 237 -1.50 23.96 -69.12
N LYS A 238 -0.81 23.15 -68.30
CA LYS A 238 0.49 22.57 -68.66
C LYS A 238 0.37 21.67 -69.89
N GLU A 239 -0.70 20.88 -70.00
CA GLU A 239 -0.96 20.04 -71.17
C GLU A 239 -1.27 20.87 -72.43
N LYS A 240 -2.09 21.92 -72.32
CA LYS A 240 -2.40 22.82 -73.45
C LYS A 240 -1.16 23.56 -73.96
N GLN A 241 -0.28 24.01 -73.06
CA GLN A 241 0.99 24.64 -73.44
C GLN A 241 1.93 23.64 -74.14
N ARG A 242 2.00 22.39 -73.65
CA ARG A 242 2.80 21.32 -74.25
C ARG A 242 2.31 20.94 -75.65
N ARG A 243 0.99 20.95 -75.89
CA ARG A 243 0.39 20.70 -77.21
C ARG A 243 0.59 21.87 -78.18
N ARG A 244 0.63 23.11 -77.68
CA ARG A 244 0.96 24.30 -78.51
C ARG A 244 2.43 24.30 -78.96
N HIS A 245 3.35 23.83 -78.12
CA HIS A 245 4.77 23.74 -78.49
C HIS A 245 5.10 22.60 -79.46
N LYS A 246 4.27 21.56 -79.57
CA LYS A 246 4.43 20.48 -80.56
C LYS A 246 3.82 20.77 -81.94
N ARG A 247 3.13 21.91 -82.10
CA ARG A 247 2.45 22.32 -83.35
C ARG A 247 3.13 23.51 -84.06
N LYS A 248 4.27 23.98 -83.54
CA LYS A 248 5.21 24.86 -84.24
C LYS A 248 6.42 24.03 -84.61
#